data_AF-A0A8M1KKJ7-F1
#
_entry.id   AF-A0A8M1KKJ7-F1
#
_cell.length_a   1.000
_cell.length_b   1.000
_cell.length_c   1.000
_cell.angle_alpha   90.00
_cell.angle_beta   90.00
_cell.angle_gamma   90.00
#
_symmetry.space_group_name_H-M   'P 1'
#
loop_
_entity.id
_entity.type
_entity.pdbx_description
1 polymer ?
#
loop_
_entity_poly.entity_id
_entity_poly.type
_entity_poly.pdbx_seq_one_letter_code
_entity_poly.pdbx_strand_id
1 'polypeptide(L)' 'MFSFPGRKFCYVMMRFWHLSITDVPEDPESIQIFRITDNGDDPPKKIVTAVYEFHCELTDGVEPDWMVTHIWHWKQLE' A
#
# COMPACT_ATOMS: atom_id res chain seq x y z
N MET A 1 -36.34 -8.66 -22.00
CA MET A 1 -35.04 -8.03 -22.30
C MET A 1 -34.22 -8.14 -21.03
N PHE A 2 -33.35 -9.15 -20.93
CA PHE A 2 -32.47 -9.29 -19.76
C PHE A 2 -31.29 -8.35 -19.96
N SER A 3 -31.30 -7.23 -19.25
CA SER A 3 -30.13 -6.37 -19.16
C SER A 3 -29.09 -7.11 -18.34
N PHE A 4 -28.07 -7.68 -18.98
CA PHE A 4 -26.89 -8.12 -18.25
C PHE A 4 -26.28 -6.86 -17.61
N PRO A 5 -26.17 -6.77 -16.28
CA PRO A 5 -25.45 -5.67 -15.68
C PRO A 5 -24.02 -5.71 -16.24
N GLY A 6 -23.57 -4.60 -16.84
CA GLY A 6 -22.20 -4.50 -17.31
C GLY A 6 -21.23 -4.78 -16.16
N ARG A 7 -20.10 -5.44 -16.47
CA ARG A 7 -19.06 -5.75 -15.48
C ARG A 7 -18.57 -4.45 -14.84
N LYS A 8 -18.56 -4.39 -13.51
CA LYS A 8 -18.09 -3.24 -12.74
C LYS A 8 -16.75 -3.58 -12.12
N PHE A 9 -15.80 -2.66 -12.19
CA PHE A 9 -14.49 -2.81 -11.58
C PHE A 9 -14.27 -1.70 -10.56
N CYS A 10 -13.62 -2.02 -9.45
CA CYS A 10 -13.18 -1.09 -8.43
C CYS A 10 -11.65 -1.06 -8.38
N TYR A 11 -11.10 0.14 -8.35
CA TYR A 11 -9.67 0.38 -8.19
C TYR A 11 -9.47 1.21 -6.94
N VAL A 12 -8.62 0.74 -6.04
CA VAL A 12 -8.29 1.44 -4.80
C VAL A 12 -6.79 1.56 -4.68
N MET A 13 -6.31 2.79 -4.53
CA MET A 13 -4.92 3.07 -4.29
C MET A 13 -4.72 3.41 -2.81
N MET A 14 -3.83 2.68 -2.13
CA MET A 14 -3.56 2.91 -0.70
C MET A 14 -2.06 3.08 -0.48
N ARG A 15 -1.66 4.10 0.30
CA ARG A 15 -0.30 4.25 0.82
C ARG A 15 -0.21 3.60 2.20
N PHE A 16 0.73 2.67 2.35
CA PHE A 16 1.08 2.06 3.63
C PHE A 16 2.45 2.57 4.09
N TRP A 17 2.57 2.69 5.41
CA TRP A 17 3.83 2.93 6.10
C TRP A 17 4.26 1.63 6.78
N HIS A 18 5.46 1.16 6.49
CA HIS A 18 6.02 -0.06 7.07
C HIS A 18 7.21 0.30 7.94
N LEU A 19 7.28 -0.31 9.13
CA LEU A 19 8.48 -0.25 9.97
C LEU A 19 9.46 -1.30 9.48
N SER A 20 10.64 -0.87 9.04
CA SER A 20 11.67 -1.75 8.51
C SER A 20 12.99 -1.60 9.25
N ILE A 21 13.72 -2.70 9.39
CA ILE A 21 15.13 -2.72 9.83
C ILE A 21 16.10 -2.85 8.65
N THR A 22 15.58 -2.99 7.43
CA THR A 22 16.39 -3.10 6.22
C THR A 22 16.93 -1.74 5.81
N ASP A 23 18.12 -1.74 5.19
CA ASP A 23 18.75 -0.51 4.70
C ASP A 23 18.13 -0.05 3.38
N VAL A 24 16.87 0.36 3.45
CA VAL A 24 16.07 0.89 2.34
C VAL A 24 15.92 2.40 2.53
N PRO A 25 15.85 3.20 1.44
CA PRO A 25 15.62 4.63 1.54
C PRO A 25 14.35 4.95 2.32
N GLU A 26 14.48 5.81 3.32
CA GLU A 26 13.35 6.30 4.12
C GLU A 26 12.52 7.31 3.31
N ASP A 27 11.20 7.34 3.54
CA ASP A 27 10.35 8.38 2.98
C ASP A 27 10.48 9.65 3.84
N PRO A 28 11.02 10.77 3.33
CA PRO A 28 11.19 11.99 4.10
C PRO A 28 9.87 12.58 4.62
N GLU A 29 8.72 12.29 3.99
CA GLU A 29 7.41 12.68 4.51
C GLU A 29 7.03 11.85 5.75
N SER A 30 7.47 10.59 5.82
CA SER A 30 7.15 9.69 6.94
C SER A 30 7.82 10.09 8.26
N ILE A 31 9.04 10.66 8.17
CA ILE A 31 9.84 11.14 9.31
C ILE A 31 9.12 12.29 10.04
N GLN A 32 8.29 13.06 9.33
CA GLN A 32 7.52 14.16 9.95
C GLN A 32 6.29 13.67 10.71
N ILE A 33 5.72 12.53 10.33
CA ILE A 33 4.46 12.01 10.88
C ILE A 33 4.71 11.11 12.09
N PHE A 34 5.77 10.32 12.06
CA PHE A 34 6.06 9.32 13.09
C PHE A 34 7.36 9.63 13.81
N ARG A 35 7.32 9.67 15.15
CA ARG A 35 8.52 9.69 15.98
C ARG A 35 8.88 8.27 16.38
N ILE A 36 10.00 7.77 15.87
CA ILE A 36 10.56 6.49 16.30
C ILE A 36 11.44 6.76 17.51
N THR A 37 11.09 6.19 18.67
CA THR A 37 11.96 6.20 19.84
C THR A 37 12.79 4.93 19.81
N ASP A 38 14.10 5.09 19.66
CA ASP A 38 15.04 3.99 19.75
C ASP A 38 15.38 3.74 21.23
N ASN A 39 15.16 2.51 21.70
CA ASN A 39 15.44 2.11 23.08
C ASN A 39 16.89 1.62 23.29
N GLY A 40 17.78 1.87 22.32
CA GLY A 40 19.23 1.79 22.49
C GLY A 40 19.84 0.40 22.33
N ASP A 41 19.02 -0.66 22.33
CA ASP A 41 19.45 -2.06 22.14
C ASP A 41 18.89 -2.68 20.85
N ASP A 42 18.00 -1.97 20.15
CA ASP A 42 17.36 -2.43 18.91
C ASP A 42 18.12 -1.90 17.67
N PRO A 43 18.11 -2.64 16.54
CA PRO A 43 18.59 -2.10 15.26
C PRO A 43 17.80 -0.84 14.87
N PRO A 44 18.45 0.16 14.24
CA PRO A 44 17.77 1.38 13.83
C PRO A 44 16.61 1.05 12.87
N LYS A 45 15.40 1.37 13.30
CA LYS A 45 14.17 1.15 12.52
C LYS A 45 13.89 2.40 11.69
N LYS A 46 13.54 2.21 10.42
CA LYS A 46 13.18 3.25 9.47
C LYS A 46 11.74 3.05 9.01
N ILE A 47 11.05 4.13 8.65
CA ILE A 47 9.72 4.02 8.04
C ILE A 47 9.83 4.10 6.52
N VAL A 48 9.44 3.02 5.85
CA VAL A 48 9.37 2.96 4.39
C VAL A 48 7.92 3.06 3.95
N THR A 49 7.67 3.71 2.82
CA THR A 49 6.34 3.80 2.23
C THR A 49 6.21 2.96 0.97
N ALA A 50 5.01 2.44 0.77
CA ALA A 50 4.63 1.70 -0.42
C ALA A 50 3.18 2.05 -0.77
N VAL A 51 2.94 2.30 -2.05
CA VAL A 51 1.60 2.52 -2.58
C VAL A 51 1.16 1.26 -3.31
N TYR A 52 0.02 0.71 -2.94
CA TYR A 52 -0.55 -0.48 -3.52
C TYR A 52 -1.76 -0.07 -4.36
N GLU A 53 -1.84 -0.64 -5.56
CA GLU A 53 -3.05 -0.63 -6.37
C GLU A 53 -3.79 -1.94 -6.18
N PHE A 54 -5.00 -1.85 -5.66
CA PHE A 54 -5.93 -2.96 -5.55
C PHE A 54 -6.98 -2.85 -6.66
N HIS A 55 -7.28 -3.99 -7.28
CA HIS A 55 -8.28 -4.14 -8.31
C HIS A 55 -9.24 -5.26 -7.91
N CYS A 56 -10.55 -5.03 -8.08
CA CYS A 56 -11.58 -6.02 -7.84
C CYS A 56 -12.72 -5.88 -8.86
N GLU A 57 -13.25 -7.01 -9.35
CA GLU A 57 -14.54 -7.02 -10.06
C GLU A 57 -15.69 -7.05 -9.03
N LEU A 58 -16.62 -6.12 -9.14
CA LEU A 58 -17.77 -6.04 -8.25
C LEU A 58 -18.92 -6.90 -8.80
N THR A 59 -19.19 -8.00 -8.12
CA THR A 59 -20.32 -8.89 -8.43
C THR A 59 -21.31 -8.86 -7.27
N ASP A 60 -22.57 -8.54 -7.55
CA ASP A 60 -23.61 -8.42 -6.52
C ASP A 60 -23.79 -9.75 -5.77
N GLY A 61 -23.71 -9.71 -4.44
CA GLY A 61 -23.87 -10.88 -3.57
C GLY A 61 -22.65 -11.79 -3.48
N VAL A 62 -21.51 -11.42 -4.07
CA VAL A 62 -20.23 -12.12 -3.96
C VAL A 62 -19.24 -11.27 -3.17
N GLU A 63 -18.45 -11.90 -2.32
CA GLU A 63 -17.36 -11.21 -1.61
C GLU A 63 -16.31 -10.72 -2.63
N PRO A 64 -15.87 -9.45 -2.55
CA PRO A 64 -14.91 -8.90 -3.50
C PRO A 64 -13.55 -9.61 -3.40
N ASP A 65 -13.09 -10.16 -4.52
CA ASP A 65 -11.74 -10.73 -4.65
C ASP A 65 -10.75 -9.66 -5.08
N TRP A 66 -9.96 -9.17 -4.12
CA TRP A 66 -9.01 -8.08 -4.34
C TRP A 66 -7.65 -8.60 -4.79
N MET A 67 -7.21 -8.13 -5.95
CA MET A 67 -5.89 -8.40 -6.48
C MET A 67 -5.01 -7.15 -6.39
N VAL A 68 -3.77 -7.33 -5.92
CA VAL A 68 -2.74 -6.28 -6.01
C VAL A 68 -2.15 -6.33 -7.42
N THR A 69 -2.29 -5.24 -8.17
CA THR A 69 -1.78 -5.12 -9.55
C THR A 69 -0.41 -4.45 -9.60
N HIS A 70 -0.19 -3.47 -8.73
CA HIS A 70 1.05 -2.71 -8.69
C HIS A 70 1.43 -2.34 -7.25
N ILE A 71 2.75 -2.27 -7.00
CA ILE A 71 3.33 -1.77 -5.76
C ILE A 71 4.42 -0.77 -6.15
N TRP A 72 4.31 0.47 -5.66
CA TRP A 72 5.30 1.51 -5.89
C TRP A 72 5.93 1.96 -4.58
N HIS A 73 7.26 2.02 -4.54
CA HIS A 73 8.02 2.57 -3.42
C HIS A 73 8.49 4.00 -3.73
N TRP A 74 8.64 4.83 -2.70
CA TRP A 74 9.05 6.24 -2.79
C TRP A 74 10.31 6.50 -3.67
N LYS A 75 11.24 5.54 -3.75
CA LYS A 75 12.47 5.64 -4.55
C LYS A 75 12.53 4.74 -5.79
N GLN A 76 11.41 4.17 -6.25
CA GLN A 76 11.39 3.29 -7.44
C GLN A 76 10.68 3.89 -8.66
N LEU A 77 10.37 5.19 -8.65
CA LEU A 77 10.00 5.93 -9.86
C LEU A 77 11.26 6.56 -10.48
N GLU A 78 12.06 5.74 -11.17
CA GLU A 78 13.00 6.18 -12.23
C GLU A 78 12.72 5.36 -13.49
#